data_AF-A0A924KXS4-F1
#
_entry.id   AF-A0A924KXS4-F1
#
_cell.length_a   1.000
_cell.length_b   1.000
_cell.length_c   1.000
_cell.angle_alpha   90.00
_cell.angle_beta   90.00
_cell.angle_gamma   90.00
#
_symmetry.space_group_name_H-M   'P 1'
#
loop_
_entity.id
_entity.type
_entity.pdbx_description
1 polymer ?
#
loop_
_entity_poly.entity_id
_entity_poly.type
_entity_poly.pdbx_seq_one_letter_code
_entity_poly.pdbx_strand_id
1 'polypeptide(L)'
;MKNKIANRFGLSAFLMMVAIPFAAGLLYALLYSFGFSGVLANGFTWMHVSAVMNSTEVLRSIGFSFYVAVTAIIISLAIALPAVIAYHQTITESKQSFIVYLPLAIPAIVTAFVSFQLLGKTGLLSRLFYRLHIINDLQQFPDLINDKLGIGIIATHVLMAVPFLLIFFSNLFVSERLAALSNVAASLGANKRQVMYRMVLPVLL
;
A
#
# COMPACT_ATOMS: atom_id res chain seq x y z
N MET A 1 -21.12 -35.39 10.77
CA MET A 1 -19.70 -35.52 11.20
C MET A 1 -18.70 -35.63 10.05
N LYS A 2 -18.95 -36.40 8.97
CA LYS A 2 -18.06 -36.49 7.79
C LYS A 2 -17.66 -35.13 7.17
N ASN A 3 -18.59 -34.18 7.09
CA ASN A 3 -18.32 -32.85 6.51
C ASN A 3 -17.37 -31.97 7.35
N LYS A 4 -17.31 -32.16 8.68
CA LYS A 4 -16.36 -31.43 9.55
C LYS A 4 -14.93 -31.98 9.42
N ILE A 5 -14.79 -33.28 9.18
CA ILE A 5 -13.47 -33.94 9.05
C ILE A 5 -12.86 -33.63 7.68
N ALA A 6 -13.64 -33.72 6.60
CA ALA A 6 -13.20 -33.33 5.26
C ALA A 6 -12.80 -31.84 5.20
N ASN A 7 -13.55 -30.97 5.89
CA ASN A 7 -13.22 -29.54 5.98
C ASN A 7 -11.95 -29.28 6.79
N ARG A 8 -11.73 -30.00 7.91
CA ARG A 8 -10.48 -29.91 8.68
C ARG A 8 -9.26 -30.41 7.90
N PHE A 9 -9.41 -31.50 7.14
CA PHE A 9 -8.35 -32.00 6.29
C PHE A 9 -8.00 -31.02 5.17
N GLY A 10 -9.00 -30.49 4.46
CA GLY A 10 -8.80 -29.47 3.42
C GLY A 10 -8.13 -28.20 3.97
N LEU A 11 -8.58 -27.71 5.13
CA LEU A 11 -7.95 -26.58 5.80
C LEU A 11 -6.50 -26.87 6.19
N SER A 12 -6.22 -28.05 6.75
CA SER A 12 -4.85 -28.43 7.13
C SER A 12 -3.93 -28.55 5.91
N ALA A 13 -4.40 -29.13 4.81
CA ALA A 13 -3.63 -29.25 3.58
C ALA A 13 -3.35 -27.87 2.97
N PHE A 14 -4.34 -26.98 2.96
CA PHE A 14 -4.19 -25.59 2.53
C PHE A 14 -3.16 -24.83 3.40
N LEU A 15 -3.29 -24.91 4.72
CA LEU A 15 -2.36 -24.28 5.65
C LEU A 15 -0.95 -24.83 5.49
N MET A 16 -0.78 -26.14 5.29
CA MET A 16 0.52 -26.75 5.03
C MET A 16 1.12 -26.25 3.71
N MET A 17 0.35 -26.19 2.63
CA MET A 17 0.83 -25.68 1.34
C MET A 17 1.28 -24.21 1.39
N VAL A 18 0.66 -23.38 2.24
CA VAL A 18 1.05 -21.98 2.40
C VAL A 18 2.19 -21.81 3.41
N ALA A 19 2.04 -22.41 4.60
CA ALA A 19 2.94 -22.19 5.71
C ALA A 19 4.29 -22.87 5.50
N ILE A 20 4.34 -24.08 4.92
CA ILE A 20 5.60 -24.82 4.79
C ILE A 20 6.58 -24.11 3.85
N PRO A 21 6.21 -23.73 2.61
CA PRO A 21 7.16 -23.04 1.73
C PRO A 21 7.60 -21.68 2.29
N PHE A 22 6.67 -20.94 2.91
CA PHE A 22 6.99 -19.67 3.55
C PHE A 22 7.98 -19.85 4.72
N ALA A 23 7.68 -20.77 5.63
CA ALA A 23 8.55 -21.08 6.77
C ALA A 23 9.91 -21.63 6.31
N ALA A 24 9.93 -22.48 5.28
CA ALA A 24 11.16 -23.01 4.71
C ALA A 24 12.01 -21.90 4.08
N GLY A 25 11.41 -20.97 3.34
CA GLY A 25 12.11 -19.81 2.78
C GLY A 25 12.68 -18.88 3.86
N LEU A 26 11.89 -18.60 4.89
CA LEU A 26 12.34 -17.77 6.02
C LEU A 26 13.46 -18.45 6.81
N LEU A 27 13.31 -19.74 7.11
CA LEU A 27 14.33 -20.53 7.79
C LEU A 27 15.61 -20.59 6.95
N TYR A 28 15.50 -20.82 5.64
CA TYR A 28 16.64 -20.82 4.74
C TYR A 28 17.36 -19.46 4.73
N ALA A 29 16.63 -18.34 4.66
CA ALA A 29 17.21 -17.01 4.71
C ALA A 29 17.91 -16.71 6.06
N LEU A 30 17.33 -17.17 7.17
CA LEU A 30 17.95 -17.06 8.49
C LEU A 30 19.22 -17.89 8.60
N LEU A 31 19.18 -19.16 8.18
CA LEU A 31 20.35 -20.04 8.17
C LEU A 31 21.46 -19.49 7.27
N TYR A 32 21.10 -18.94 6.11
CA TYR A 32 22.04 -18.29 5.20
C TYR A 32 22.68 -17.05 5.84
N SER A 33 21.89 -16.24 6.57
CA SER A 33 22.39 -15.03 7.25
C SER A 33 23.47 -15.33 8.30
N PHE A 34 23.43 -16.52 8.90
CA PHE A 34 24.41 -16.98 9.89
C PHE A 34 25.46 -17.94 9.34
N GLY A 35 25.50 -18.18 8.02
CA GLY A 35 26.49 -19.06 7.37
C GLY A 35 26.26 -20.56 7.57
N PHE A 36 25.09 -20.97 8.04
CA PHE A 36 24.71 -22.39 8.17
C PHE A 36 24.31 -23.04 6.84
N SER A 37 23.88 -22.25 5.85
CA SER A 37 23.45 -22.73 4.54
C SER A 37 23.88 -21.80 3.42
N GLY A 38 23.89 -22.31 2.19
CA GLY A 38 24.20 -21.54 0.99
C GLY A 38 25.61 -21.76 0.44
N VAL A 39 25.87 -21.16 -0.72
CA VAL A 39 27.12 -21.36 -1.47
C VAL A 39 28.35 -20.82 -0.72
N LEU A 40 28.15 -19.83 0.16
CA LEU A 40 29.21 -19.17 0.93
C LEU A 40 29.33 -19.69 2.38
N ALA A 41 28.64 -20.79 2.72
CA ALA A 41 28.60 -21.33 4.07
C ALA A 41 29.96 -21.91 4.49
N ASN A 42 30.56 -21.34 5.53
CA ASN A 42 31.82 -21.80 6.14
C ASN A 42 31.65 -22.08 7.64
N GLY A 43 30.41 -22.32 8.09
CA GLY A 43 30.05 -22.48 9.50
C GLY A 43 29.38 -21.23 10.08
N PHE A 44 29.03 -21.31 11.36
CA PHE A 44 28.34 -20.21 12.06
C PHE A 44 29.17 -18.93 12.06
N THR A 45 28.59 -17.84 11.56
CA THR A 45 29.26 -16.53 11.49
C THR A 45 28.28 -15.38 11.73
N TRP A 46 28.78 -14.35 12.41
CA TRP A 46 28.10 -13.06 12.57
C TRP A 46 28.48 -12.05 11.48
N MET A 47 29.41 -12.41 10.60
CA MET A 47 30.05 -11.48 9.66
C MET A 47 29.04 -10.81 8.73
N HIS A 48 28.06 -11.53 8.19
CA HIS A 48 27.07 -10.98 7.25
C HIS A 48 26.14 -9.96 7.91
N VAL A 49 25.66 -10.29 9.12
CA VAL A 49 24.82 -9.38 9.91
C VAL A 49 25.60 -8.14 10.30
N SER A 50 26.83 -8.30 10.81
CA SER A 50 27.71 -7.18 11.16
C SER A 50 28.06 -6.32 9.94
N ALA A 51 28.28 -6.91 8.77
CA ALA A 51 28.54 -6.18 7.54
C ALA A 51 27.36 -5.29 7.13
N VAL A 52 26.12 -5.81 7.27
CA VAL A 52 24.90 -5.03 7.03
C VAL A 52 24.74 -3.91 8.06
N MET A 53 24.92 -4.21 9.35
CA MET A 53 24.79 -3.23 10.44
C MET A 53 25.86 -2.13 10.38
N ASN A 54 27.03 -2.42 9.83
CA ASN A 54 28.11 -1.44 9.68
C ASN A 54 28.09 -0.73 8.31
N SER A 55 27.29 -1.18 7.34
CA SER A 55 27.15 -0.52 6.04
C SER A 55 26.21 0.67 6.13
N THR A 56 26.79 1.86 5.96
CA THR A 56 26.01 3.11 5.94
C THR A 56 25.05 3.15 4.75
N GLU A 57 25.45 2.60 3.61
CA GLU A 57 24.62 2.52 2.41
C GLU A 57 23.37 1.67 2.65
N VAL A 58 23.53 0.47 3.21
CA VAL A 58 22.39 -0.44 3.47
C VAL A 58 21.44 0.17 4.49
N LEU A 59 21.97 0.73 5.58
CA LEU A 59 21.14 1.40 6.59
C LEU A 59 20.39 2.61 6.03
N ARG A 60 21.03 3.41 5.15
CA ARG A 60 20.36 4.51 4.45
C ARG A 60 19.25 4.00 3.53
N SER A 61 19.48 2.91 2.80
CA SER A 61 18.45 2.31 1.95
C SER A 61 17.26 1.79 2.76
N ILE A 62 17.49 1.15 3.91
CA ILE A 62 16.41 0.71 4.82
C ILE A 62 15.61 1.93 5.31
N GLY A 63 16.29 2.99 5.76
CA GLY A 63 15.64 4.22 6.20
C GLY A 63 14.84 4.90 5.09
N PHE A 64 15.38 4.93 3.87
CA PHE A 64 14.68 5.47 2.71
C PHE A 64 13.42 4.65 2.35
N SER A 65 13.52 3.32 2.34
CA SER A 65 12.37 2.44 2.09
C SER A 65 11.28 2.61 3.16
N PHE A 66 11.66 2.73 4.43
CA PHE A 66 10.73 2.99 5.53
C PHE A 66 10.04 4.35 5.36
N TYR A 67 10.81 5.40 5.06
CA TYR A 67 10.29 6.74 4.79
C TYR A 67 9.27 6.76 3.66
N VAL A 68 9.61 6.14 2.51
CA VAL A 68 8.71 6.06 1.36
C VAL A 68 7.43 5.31 1.72
N ALA A 69 7.53 4.17 2.39
CA ALA A 69 6.38 3.36 2.78
C ALA A 69 5.43 4.13 3.71
N VAL A 70 5.96 4.70 4.80
CA VAL A 70 5.16 5.46 5.77
C VAL A 70 4.51 6.67 5.13
N THR A 71 5.28 7.43 4.33
CA THR A 71 4.77 8.65 3.67
C THR A 71 3.69 8.32 2.66
N ALA A 72 3.88 7.30 1.82
CA ALA A 72 2.87 6.86 0.87
C ALA A 72 1.58 6.40 1.56
N ILE A 73 1.67 5.65 2.66
CA ILE A 73 0.49 5.21 3.42
C ILE A 73 -0.22 6.39 4.09
N ILE A 74 0.49 7.32 4.73
CA ILE A 74 -0.11 8.50 5.35
C ILE A 74 -0.87 9.34 4.32
N ILE A 75 -0.24 9.62 3.17
CA ILE A 75 -0.88 10.37 2.08
C ILE A 75 -2.11 9.62 1.56
N SER A 76 -1.99 8.30 1.37
CA SER A 76 -3.10 7.49 0.86
C SER A 76 -4.28 7.45 1.83
N LEU A 77 -4.02 7.35 3.14
CA LEU A 77 -5.05 7.45 4.18
C LEU A 77 -5.71 8.83 4.19
N ALA A 78 -4.91 9.90 4.10
CA ALA A 78 -5.39 11.28 4.08
C ALA A 78 -6.28 11.57 2.86
N ILE A 79 -6.11 10.84 1.75
CA ILE A 79 -6.97 10.93 0.56
C ILE A 79 -8.18 10.01 0.68
N ALA A 80 -7.97 8.73 0.99
CA ALA A 80 -9.00 7.70 0.92
C ALA A 80 -10.04 7.85 2.04
N LEU A 81 -9.63 8.13 3.27
CA LEU A 81 -10.55 8.18 4.41
C LEU A 81 -11.60 9.30 4.28
N PRO A 82 -11.24 10.57 3.99
CA PRO A 82 -12.23 11.61 3.75
C PRO A 82 -13.13 11.32 2.54
N ALA A 83 -12.57 10.73 1.48
CA ALA A 83 -13.32 10.37 0.28
C ALA A 83 -14.38 9.30 0.57
N VAL A 84 -14.07 8.26 1.36
CA VAL A 84 -15.07 7.27 1.79
C VAL A 84 -16.14 7.94 2.66
N ILE A 85 -15.75 8.73 3.65
CA ILE A 85 -16.71 9.41 4.53
C ILE A 85 -17.68 10.30 3.73
N ALA A 86 -17.18 11.03 2.74
CA ALA A 86 -17.99 11.93 1.92
C ALA A 86 -18.83 11.19 0.85
N TYR A 87 -18.32 10.11 0.27
CA TYR A 87 -18.87 9.51 -0.96
C TYR A 87 -19.14 7.99 -0.86
N HIS A 88 -19.29 7.42 0.33
CA HIS A 88 -19.44 5.97 0.53
C HIS A 88 -20.54 5.33 -0.34
N GLN A 89 -21.68 6.00 -0.53
CA GLN A 89 -22.80 5.49 -1.35
C GLN A 89 -22.40 5.39 -2.83
N THR A 90 -21.74 6.42 -3.38
CA THR A 90 -21.30 6.45 -4.78
C THR A 90 -20.22 5.41 -5.05
N ILE A 91 -19.30 5.21 -4.10
CA ILE A 91 -18.20 4.25 -4.24
C ILE A 91 -18.71 2.81 -4.24
N THR A 92 -19.83 2.52 -3.55
CA THR A 92 -20.30 1.13 -3.37
C THR A 92 -21.45 0.74 -4.31
N GLU A 93 -22.35 1.66 -4.64
CA GLU A 93 -23.62 1.31 -5.33
C GLU A 93 -23.70 1.79 -6.79
N SER A 94 -22.79 2.66 -7.24
CA SER A 94 -22.86 3.21 -8.59
C SER A 94 -22.15 2.32 -9.61
N LYS A 95 -22.64 2.31 -10.87
CA LYS A 95 -21.92 1.73 -12.02
C LYS A 95 -20.53 2.36 -12.23
N GLN A 96 -20.28 3.54 -11.66
CA GLN A 96 -19.01 4.26 -11.71
C GLN A 96 -17.99 3.73 -10.70
N SER A 97 -18.40 2.89 -9.73
CA SER A 97 -17.51 2.21 -8.78
C SER A 97 -16.37 1.45 -9.48
N PHE A 98 -16.62 0.91 -10.69
CA PHE A 98 -15.62 0.23 -11.51
C PHE A 98 -14.33 1.05 -11.75
N ILE A 99 -14.44 2.38 -11.83
CA ILE A 99 -13.28 3.26 -12.03
C ILE A 99 -12.27 3.15 -10.87
N VAL A 100 -12.76 2.90 -9.64
CA VAL A 100 -11.90 2.72 -8.47
C VAL A 100 -11.12 1.40 -8.54
N TYR A 101 -11.66 0.38 -9.20
CA TYR A 101 -10.99 -0.91 -9.38
C TYR A 101 -9.95 -0.90 -10.50
N LEU A 102 -10.09 -0.01 -11.49
CA LEU A 102 -9.25 0.00 -12.69
C LEU A 102 -7.73 0.10 -12.38
N PRO A 103 -7.26 0.97 -11.46
CA PRO A 103 -5.83 1.03 -11.14
C PRO A 103 -5.29 -0.27 -10.52
N LEU A 104 -6.13 -1.04 -9.83
CA LEU A 104 -5.73 -2.30 -9.18
C LEU A 104 -5.57 -3.45 -10.18
N ALA A 105 -6.17 -3.34 -11.36
CA ALA A 105 -6.00 -4.32 -12.44
C ALA A 105 -4.65 -4.16 -13.16
N ILE A 106 -4.00 -3.01 -13.03
CA ILE A 106 -2.72 -2.72 -13.69
C ILE A 106 -1.59 -3.39 -12.88
N PRO A 107 -0.75 -4.24 -13.50
CA PRO A 107 0.38 -4.83 -12.82
C PRO A 107 1.33 -3.76 -12.28
N ALA A 108 1.87 -3.96 -11.07
CA ALA A 108 2.70 -2.95 -10.40
C ALA A 108 3.89 -2.47 -11.25
N ILE A 109 4.52 -3.37 -12.01
CA ILE A 109 5.62 -3.03 -12.93
C ILE A 109 5.17 -2.10 -14.06
N VAL A 110 3.95 -2.28 -14.58
CA VAL A 110 3.37 -1.41 -15.61
C VAL A 110 3.07 -0.05 -15.02
N THR A 111 2.50 0.02 -13.82
CA THR A 111 2.26 1.28 -13.12
C THR A 111 3.56 2.05 -12.91
N ALA A 112 4.62 1.37 -12.46
CA ALA A 112 5.94 1.99 -12.28
C ALA A 112 6.51 2.53 -13.61
N PHE A 113 6.41 1.76 -14.69
CA PHE A 113 6.84 2.19 -16.02
C PHE A 113 6.06 3.42 -16.51
N VAL A 114 4.73 3.39 -16.39
CA VAL A 114 3.87 4.51 -16.79
C VAL A 114 4.20 5.76 -15.95
N SER A 115 4.34 5.63 -14.63
CA SER A 115 4.74 6.73 -13.76
C SER A 115 6.10 7.32 -14.15
N PHE A 116 7.09 6.48 -14.47
CA PHE A 116 8.40 6.94 -14.94
C PHE A 116 8.28 7.77 -16.23
N GLN A 117 7.49 7.29 -17.20
CA GLN A 117 7.27 7.99 -18.47
C GLN A 117 6.40 9.25 -18.33
N LEU A 118 5.55 9.32 -17.32
CA LEU A 118 4.73 10.50 -17.02
C LEU A 118 5.55 11.60 -16.33
N LEU A 119 6.29 11.23 -15.27
CA LEU A 119 6.91 12.14 -14.31
C LEU A 119 8.38 12.48 -14.62
N GLY A 120 9.01 11.83 -15.60
CA GLY A 120 10.38 12.16 -16.00
C GLY A 120 10.51 13.55 -16.62
N LYS A 121 11.74 14.11 -16.62
CA LYS A 121 12.07 15.43 -17.21
C LYS A 121 11.69 15.56 -18.69
N THR A 122 11.77 14.48 -19.45
CA THR A 122 11.31 14.41 -20.85
C THR A 122 10.05 13.58 -21.01
N GLY A 123 9.28 13.43 -19.91
CA GLY A 123 8.04 12.67 -19.85
C GLY A 123 6.85 13.38 -20.49
N LEU A 124 5.67 12.79 -20.33
CA LEU A 124 4.43 13.38 -20.85
C LEU A 124 4.02 14.66 -20.10
N LEU A 125 4.19 14.70 -18.77
CA LEU A 125 3.81 15.89 -17.99
C LEU A 125 4.72 17.09 -18.27
N SER A 126 6.04 16.88 -18.43
CA SER A 126 6.94 17.96 -18.79
C SER A 126 6.62 18.55 -20.17
N ARG A 127 6.30 17.68 -21.15
CA ARG A 127 5.81 18.11 -22.47
C ARG A 127 4.49 18.87 -22.42
N LEU A 128 3.57 18.47 -21.54
CA LEU A 128 2.33 19.21 -21.32
C LEU A 128 2.60 20.59 -20.75
N PHE A 129 3.47 20.70 -19.74
CA PHE A 129 3.84 21.98 -19.11
C PHE A 129 4.51 22.92 -20.11
N TYR A 130 5.36 22.38 -20.97
CA TYR A 130 5.97 23.13 -22.07
C TYR A 130 4.93 23.66 -23.06
N ARG A 131 3.98 22.81 -23.51
CA ARG A 131 2.90 23.25 -24.40
C ARG A 131 1.97 24.29 -23.79
N LEU A 132 1.77 24.24 -22.48
CA LEU A 132 0.99 25.22 -21.72
C LEU A 132 1.78 26.50 -21.41
N HIS A 133 3.03 26.63 -21.90
CA HIS A 133 3.93 27.76 -21.64
C HIS A 133 4.18 28.01 -20.15
N ILE A 134 4.07 26.96 -19.32
CA ILE A 134 4.43 27.00 -17.88
C ILE A 134 5.95 26.95 -17.74
N ILE A 135 6.62 26.20 -18.62
CA ILE A 135 8.08 26.10 -18.72
C ILE A 135 8.50 26.40 -20.17
N ASN A 136 9.68 26.99 -20.33
CA ASN A 136 10.22 27.35 -21.63
C ASN A 136 11.22 26.32 -22.17
N ASP A 137 11.66 25.39 -21.33
CA ASP A 137 12.53 24.27 -21.69
C ASP A 137 12.18 23.04 -20.84
N LEU A 138 12.24 21.84 -21.42
CA LEU A 138 11.93 20.59 -20.70
C LEU A 138 12.88 20.32 -19.53
N GLN A 139 14.12 20.81 -19.56
CA GLN A 139 15.07 20.70 -18.45
C GLN A 139 14.68 21.51 -17.23
N GLN A 140 13.80 22.51 -17.38
CA GLN A 140 13.24 23.26 -16.25
C GLN A 140 12.20 22.45 -15.45
N PHE A 141 11.73 21.32 -15.99
CA PHE A 141 10.83 20.44 -15.25
C PHE A 141 11.56 19.81 -14.05
N PRO A 142 10.93 19.76 -12.85
CA PRO A 142 11.57 19.23 -11.66
C PRO A 142 11.99 17.77 -11.81
N ASP A 143 13.08 17.39 -11.15
CA ASP A 143 13.47 15.99 -10.99
C ASP A 143 12.47 15.31 -10.03
N LEU A 144 11.43 14.68 -10.58
CA LEU A 144 10.47 13.86 -9.82
C LEU A 144 10.81 12.37 -9.84
N ILE A 145 11.76 11.98 -10.69
CA ILE A 145 12.24 10.62 -10.88
C ILE A 145 13.74 10.61 -10.64
N ASN A 146 14.24 9.59 -9.93
CA ASN A 146 15.63 9.52 -9.45
C ASN A 146 16.02 10.73 -8.57
N ASP A 147 15.04 11.33 -7.91
CA ASP A 147 15.23 12.43 -6.98
C ASP A 147 15.60 11.93 -5.59
N LYS A 148 16.11 12.83 -4.74
CA LYS A 148 16.56 12.47 -3.38
C LYS A 148 15.42 12.14 -2.42
N LEU A 149 14.21 12.62 -2.69
CA LEU A 149 13.03 12.46 -1.84
C LEU A 149 12.13 11.30 -2.31
N GLY A 150 12.39 10.71 -3.48
CA GLY A 150 11.59 9.61 -4.01
C GLY A 150 10.16 10.02 -4.37
N ILE A 151 9.93 11.25 -4.81
CA ILE A 151 8.59 11.81 -5.07
C ILE A 151 7.82 10.93 -6.05
N GLY A 152 8.43 10.52 -7.15
CA GLY A 152 7.78 9.65 -8.14
C GLY A 152 7.45 8.26 -7.60
N ILE A 153 8.28 7.72 -6.71
CA ILE A 153 8.03 6.43 -6.05
C ILE A 153 6.83 6.56 -5.11
N ILE A 154 6.78 7.61 -4.29
CA ILE A 154 5.69 7.90 -3.36
C ILE A 154 4.39 8.11 -4.14
N ALA A 155 4.39 8.96 -5.17
CA ALA A 155 3.21 9.22 -6.00
C ALA A 155 2.67 7.94 -6.66
N THR A 156 3.56 7.06 -7.13
CA THR A 156 3.17 5.77 -7.72
C THR A 156 2.54 4.84 -6.70
N HIS A 157 3.10 4.76 -5.48
CA HIS A 157 2.50 3.96 -4.41
C HIS A 157 1.15 4.53 -3.97
N VAL A 158 1.02 5.86 -3.87
CA VAL A 158 -0.25 6.52 -3.55
C VAL A 158 -1.31 6.21 -4.59
N LEU A 159 -0.97 6.25 -5.88
CA LEU A 159 -1.88 5.90 -6.97
C LEU A 159 -2.45 4.48 -6.84
N MET A 160 -1.65 3.53 -6.34
CA MET A 160 -2.07 2.13 -6.14
C MET A 160 -2.79 1.93 -4.80
N ALA A 161 -2.34 2.59 -3.74
CA ALA A 161 -2.84 2.39 -2.38
C ALA A 161 -4.19 3.08 -2.14
N VAL A 162 -4.41 4.28 -2.69
CA VAL A 162 -5.69 5.01 -2.59
C VAL A 162 -6.88 4.16 -3.07
N PRO A 163 -6.91 3.59 -4.28
CA PRO A 163 -8.06 2.79 -4.73
C PRO A 163 -8.28 1.55 -3.86
N PHE A 164 -7.21 0.90 -3.40
CA PHE A 164 -7.33 -0.20 -2.45
C PHE A 164 -7.98 0.24 -1.13
N LEU A 165 -7.49 1.32 -0.51
CA LEU A 165 -8.02 1.84 0.75
C LEU A 165 -9.44 2.36 0.62
N LEU A 166 -9.80 2.97 -0.51
CA LEU A 166 -11.18 3.37 -0.80
C LEU A 166 -12.12 2.17 -0.73
N ILE A 167 -11.78 1.08 -1.43
CA ILE A 167 -12.58 -0.15 -1.43
C ILE A 167 -12.62 -0.78 -0.04
N PHE A 168 -11.47 -0.85 0.64
CA PHE A 168 -11.37 -1.43 1.99
C PHE A 168 -12.26 -0.69 2.98
N PHE A 169 -12.12 0.64 3.10
CA PHE A 169 -12.92 1.43 4.04
C PHE A 169 -14.39 1.50 3.65
N SER A 170 -14.74 1.53 2.35
CA SER A 170 -16.13 1.45 1.91
C SER A 170 -16.78 0.12 2.31
N ASN A 171 -16.08 -1.00 2.11
CA ASN A 171 -16.56 -2.31 2.53
C ASN A 171 -16.66 -2.41 4.05
N LEU A 172 -15.71 -1.85 4.79
CA LEU A 172 -15.76 -1.79 6.25
C LEU A 172 -16.96 -0.96 6.73
N PHE A 173 -17.22 0.20 6.10
CA PHE A 173 -18.35 1.06 6.41
C PHE A 173 -19.70 0.34 6.26
N VAL A 174 -19.85 -0.46 5.20
CA VAL A 174 -21.07 -1.24 4.93
C VAL A 174 -21.18 -2.45 5.86
N SER A 175 -20.11 -3.22 6.02
CA SER A 175 -20.10 -4.44 6.85
C SER A 175 -20.37 -4.14 8.33
N GLU A 176 -19.82 -3.04 8.85
CA GLU A 176 -20.06 -2.56 10.22
C GLU A 176 -21.37 -1.76 10.36
N ARG A 177 -22.16 -1.63 9.27
CA ARG A 177 -23.47 -0.94 9.25
C ARG A 177 -23.40 0.48 9.80
N LEU A 178 -22.32 1.21 9.49
CA LEU A 178 -22.05 2.53 10.06
C LEU A 178 -23.16 3.54 9.76
N ALA A 179 -23.83 3.44 8.61
CA ALA A 179 -25.01 4.27 8.29
C ALA A 179 -26.16 4.06 9.30
N ALA A 180 -26.49 2.80 9.62
CA ALA A 180 -27.57 2.47 10.55
C ALA A 180 -27.21 2.88 11.99
N LEU A 181 -25.98 2.60 12.42
CA LEU A 181 -25.48 3.01 13.74
C LEU A 181 -25.45 4.54 13.89
N SER A 182 -25.09 5.26 12.83
CA SER A 182 -25.12 6.73 12.81
C SER A 182 -26.53 7.28 12.98
N ASN A 183 -27.53 6.65 12.37
CA ASN A 183 -28.94 7.05 12.52
C ASN A 183 -29.44 6.81 13.94
N VAL A 184 -29.12 5.66 14.55
CA VAL A 184 -29.48 5.36 15.95
C VAL A 184 -28.82 6.37 16.90
N ALA A 185 -27.54 6.67 16.71
CA ALA A 185 -26.83 7.65 17.53
C ALA A 185 -27.46 9.05 17.40
N ALA A 186 -27.85 9.46 16.19
CA ALA A 186 -28.53 10.73 15.96
C ALA A 186 -29.90 10.79 16.67
N SER A 187 -30.68 9.70 16.67
CA SER A 187 -31.94 9.61 17.42
C SER A 187 -31.77 9.68 18.94
N LEU A 188 -30.60 9.27 19.46
CA LEU A 188 -30.23 9.41 20.88
C LEU A 188 -29.63 10.78 21.22
N GLY A 189 -29.62 11.73 20.28
CA GLY A 189 -29.15 13.11 20.49
C GLY A 189 -27.67 13.35 20.13
N ALA A 190 -26.98 12.39 19.52
CA ALA A 190 -25.61 12.61 19.05
C ALA A 190 -25.58 13.56 17.85
N ASN A 191 -24.73 14.58 17.92
CA ASN A 191 -24.50 15.47 16.78
C ASN A 191 -23.53 14.86 15.75
N LYS A 192 -23.49 15.44 14.53
CA LYS A 192 -22.64 14.94 13.42
C LYS A 192 -21.16 14.82 13.79
N ARG A 193 -20.61 15.72 14.62
CA ARG A 193 -19.22 15.65 15.06
C ARG A 193 -18.99 14.49 16.04
N GLN A 194 -19.92 14.24 16.95
CA GLN A 194 -19.85 13.09 17.86
C GLN A 194 -19.91 11.78 17.10
N VAL A 195 -20.84 11.65 16.15
CA VAL A 195 -20.92 10.45 15.28
C VAL A 195 -19.61 10.26 14.50
N MET A 196 -19.05 11.34 13.94
CA MET A 196 -17.80 11.27 13.19
C MET A 196 -16.62 10.78 14.05
N TYR A 197 -16.32 11.48 15.14
CA TYR A 197 -15.09 11.24 15.91
C TYR A 197 -15.20 10.12 16.94
N ARG A 198 -16.42 9.78 17.39
CA ARG A 198 -16.61 8.72 18.41
C ARG A 198 -17.08 7.40 17.82
N MET A 199 -17.50 7.36 16.56
CA MET A 199 -17.99 6.13 15.94
C MET A 199 -17.38 5.87 14.57
N VAL A 200 -17.55 6.77 13.59
CA VAL A 200 -17.12 6.50 12.20
C VAL A 200 -15.61 6.39 12.10
N LEU A 201 -14.87 7.38 12.59
CA LEU A 201 -13.41 7.41 12.49
C LEU A 201 -12.73 6.27 13.26
N PRO A 202 -13.11 5.95 14.52
CA PRO A 202 -12.51 4.84 15.27
C PRO A 202 -12.86 3.44 14.75
N VAL A 203 -13.93 3.30 13.96
CA VAL A 203 -14.25 2.01 13.31
C VAL A 203 -13.46 1.86 12.01
N LEU A 204 -13.20 2.95 11.30
CA LEU A 204 -12.45 2.92 10.04
C LEU A 204 -10.93 2.91 10.21
N LEU A 205 -10.39 3.38 11.33
CA LEU A 205 -8.94 3.42 11.65
C LEU A 205 -8.59 2.40 12.72
#